data_AF-A0A951ZP99-F1
#
_entry.id   AF-A0A951ZP99-F1
#
_cell.length_a   1.000
_cell.length_b   1.000
_cell.length_c   1.000
_cell.angle_alpha   90.00
_cell.angle_beta   90.00
_cell.angle_gamma   90.00
#
_symmetry.space_group_name_H-M   'P 1'
#
loop_
_entity.id
_entity.type
_entity.pdbx_description
1 polymer ?
#
loop_
_entity_poly.entity_id
_entity_poly.type
_entity_poly.pdbx_seq_one_letter_code
_entity_poly.pdbx_strand_id
1 'polypeptide(L)'
;ASCGITAKYQTMDHPVCDFAHHMTKVALGGTGIFLSDGATNIMPIGPHRGDNLSFEQLKENRDAVHNAWRQGFKHTTHSLVNGFYQGWDLNPAQLPMRYAATYNFFLSSYDDAVNRLRIFVERAAISTLTGDVFDDAATGQGLLNFFLKALNCGAITEEEALVTGLTLDEIRSRSFYKILQGRRGK
;
A
#
# COMPACT_ATOMS: atom_id res chain seq x y z
N ALA A 1 3.65 -9.53 -23.41
CA ALA A 1 3.58 -10.04 -24.79
C ALA A 1 4.22 -9.10 -25.80
N SER A 2 3.70 -7.88 -26.02
CA SER A 2 4.20 -6.96 -27.06
C SER A 2 5.65 -6.50 -26.89
N CYS A 3 6.21 -6.61 -25.69
CA CYS A 3 7.61 -6.28 -25.39
C CYS A 3 8.57 -7.48 -25.52
N GLY A 4 8.15 -8.59 -26.14
CA GLY A 4 9.04 -9.75 -26.41
C GLY A 4 9.38 -10.63 -25.19
N ILE A 5 8.80 -10.37 -24.02
CA ILE A 5 9.02 -11.17 -22.80
C ILE A 5 8.34 -12.54 -22.97
N THR A 6 9.09 -13.63 -22.81
CA THR A 6 8.54 -15.00 -22.90
C THR A 6 7.66 -15.32 -21.69
N ALA A 7 6.71 -16.24 -21.86
CA ALA A 7 5.65 -16.53 -20.88
C ALA A 7 6.17 -16.78 -19.45
N LYS A 8 7.32 -17.47 -19.31
CA LYS A 8 7.94 -17.76 -18.00
C LYS A 8 8.29 -16.50 -17.20
N TYR A 9 8.63 -15.40 -17.89
CA TYR A 9 9.06 -14.15 -17.28
C TYR A 9 7.98 -13.05 -17.33
N GLN A 10 6.77 -13.37 -17.80
CA GLN A 10 5.63 -12.45 -17.76
C GLN A 10 5.02 -12.45 -16.34
N THR A 11 5.76 -11.88 -15.40
CA THR A 11 5.33 -11.68 -14.02
C THR A 11 4.86 -10.23 -13.81
N MET A 12 4.09 -10.03 -12.74
CA MET A 12 3.52 -8.71 -12.42
C MET A 12 4.60 -7.70 -12.02
N ASP A 13 5.66 -8.19 -11.37
CA ASP A 13 6.84 -7.45 -10.89
C ASP A 13 7.98 -7.38 -11.93
N HIS A 14 7.68 -7.61 -13.21
CA HIS A 14 8.69 -7.48 -14.26
C HIS A 14 9.02 -5.99 -14.52
N PRO A 15 10.30 -5.60 -14.72
CA PRO A 15 10.70 -4.20 -14.88
C PRO A 15 10.00 -3.42 -16.01
N VAL A 16 9.57 -4.11 -17.06
CA VAL A 16 8.76 -3.51 -18.14
C VAL A 16 7.36 -3.12 -17.66
N CYS A 17 6.73 -3.93 -16.79
CA CYS A 17 5.49 -3.56 -16.13
C CYS A 17 5.71 -2.35 -15.22
N ASP A 18 6.80 -2.35 -14.44
CA ASP A 18 7.17 -1.21 -13.58
C ASP A 18 7.37 0.08 -14.39
N PHE A 19 8.03 0.00 -15.55
CA PHE A 19 8.19 1.16 -16.43
C PHE A 19 6.83 1.71 -16.90
N ALA A 20 5.92 0.84 -17.36
CA ALA A 20 4.59 1.25 -17.79
C ALA A 20 3.79 1.87 -16.63
N HIS A 21 3.87 1.27 -15.45
CA HIS A 21 3.26 1.75 -14.21
C HIS A 21 3.78 3.13 -13.81
N HIS A 22 5.10 3.33 -13.82
CA HIS A 22 5.71 4.61 -13.48
C HIS A 22 5.37 5.70 -14.49
N MET A 23 5.43 5.41 -15.79
CA MET A 23 5.03 6.36 -16.83
C MET A 23 3.57 6.79 -16.65
N THR A 24 2.68 5.85 -16.35
CA THR A 24 1.26 6.13 -16.12
C THR A 24 1.06 6.99 -14.87
N LYS A 25 1.78 6.71 -13.77
CA LYS A 25 1.74 7.52 -12.55
C LYS A 25 2.22 8.94 -12.76
N VAL A 26 3.29 9.14 -13.52
CA VAL A 26 3.81 10.47 -13.83
C VAL A 26 2.81 11.23 -14.70
N ALA A 27 2.26 10.59 -15.73
CA ALA A 27 1.32 11.22 -16.65
C ALA A 27 -0.01 11.61 -15.98
N LEU A 28 -0.48 10.82 -15.02
CA LEU A 28 -1.78 11.02 -14.36
C LEU A 28 -1.67 11.62 -12.94
N GLY A 29 -0.45 11.90 -12.47
CA GLY A 29 -0.20 12.49 -11.16
C GLY A 29 -0.94 13.83 -11.01
N GLY A 30 -1.66 13.99 -9.90
CA GLY A 30 -2.41 15.23 -9.60
C GLY A 30 -3.76 15.37 -10.31
N THR A 31 -4.13 14.46 -11.20
CA THR A 31 -5.43 14.50 -11.91
C THR A 31 -6.62 14.00 -11.09
N GLY A 32 -6.36 13.35 -9.95
CA GLY A 32 -7.39 12.67 -9.15
C GLY A 32 -7.77 11.28 -9.66
N ILE A 33 -7.18 10.82 -10.77
CA ILE A 33 -7.38 9.45 -11.27
C ILE A 33 -6.61 8.47 -10.39
N PHE A 34 -7.30 7.43 -9.92
CA PHE A 34 -6.69 6.32 -9.21
C PHE A 34 -6.26 5.22 -10.18
N LEU A 35 -5.08 4.65 -9.93
CA LEU A 35 -4.55 3.53 -10.70
C LEU A 35 -4.72 2.23 -9.93
N SER A 36 -5.12 1.20 -10.66
CA SER A 36 -5.18 -0.17 -10.17
C SER A 36 -4.12 -0.98 -10.90
N ASP A 37 -3.30 -1.71 -10.14
CA ASP A 37 -2.39 -2.70 -10.69
C ASP A 37 -3.17 -3.93 -11.21
N GLY A 38 -2.48 -4.78 -11.96
CA GLY A 38 -3.00 -6.05 -12.45
C GLY A 38 -3.15 -7.11 -11.38
N ALA A 39 -3.27 -8.36 -11.84
CA ALA A 39 -3.46 -9.52 -10.98
C ALA A 39 -2.29 -10.49 -11.08
N THR A 40 -2.03 -11.20 -9.98
CA THR A 40 -1.14 -12.37 -10.00
C THR A 40 -1.82 -13.49 -10.79
N ASN A 41 -1.19 -13.91 -11.88
CA ASN A 41 -1.72 -14.93 -12.79
C ASN A 41 -1.58 -16.38 -12.27
N ILE A 42 -0.77 -16.60 -11.23
CA ILE A 42 -0.68 -17.90 -10.55
C ILE A 42 -1.75 -17.96 -9.46
N MET A 43 -2.77 -18.80 -9.69
CA MET A 43 -3.87 -18.97 -8.76
C MET A 43 -3.53 -20.02 -7.69
N PRO A 44 -3.94 -19.81 -6.42
CA PRO A 44 -3.72 -20.74 -5.32
C PRO A 44 -4.70 -21.91 -5.39
N ILE A 45 -4.45 -22.79 -6.35
CA ILE A 45 -5.29 -23.93 -6.66
C ILE A 45 -4.37 -25.15 -6.81
N GLY A 46 -4.62 -26.22 -6.06
CA GLY A 46 -3.85 -27.46 -6.18
C GLY A 46 -4.01 -28.11 -7.56
N PRO A 47 -3.04 -28.88 -8.07
CA PRO A 47 -3.18 -29.58 -9.35
C PRO A 47 -4.15 -30.78 -9.31
N HIS A 48 -4.35 -31.42 -8.16
CA HIS A 48 -5.14 -32.66 -8.02
C HIS A 48 -6.57 -32.43 -7.50
N ARG A 49 -7.52 -33.24 -7.97
CA ARG A 49 -8.97 -33.17 -7.64
C ARG A 49 -9.52 -34.54 -7.27
N GLY A 50 -10.63 -34.56 -6.52
CA GLY A 50 -11.36 -35.76 -6.12
C GLY A 50 -11.23 -36.08 -4.63
N ASP A 51 -12.04 -37.03 -4.17
CA ASP A 51 -12.18 -37.34 -2.74
C ASP A 51 -11.12 -38.33 -2.22
N ASN A 52 -10.52 -39.12 -3.11
CA ASN A 52 -9.55 -40.19 -2.78
C ASN A 52 -8.13 -39.82 -3.24
N LEU A 53 -7.61 -38.68 -2.76
CA LEU A 53 -6.24 -38.27 -3.06
C LEU A 53 -5.22 -39.03 -2.21
N SER A 54 -4.11 -39.42 -2.82
CA SER A 54 -2.98 -39.96 -2.07
C SER A 54 -2.35 -38.90 -1.16
N PHE A 55 -1.56 -39.34 -0.18
CA PHE A 55 -0.82 -38.42 0.68
C PHE A 55 0.09 -37.47 -0.13
N GLU A 56 0.79 -38.00 -1.14
CA GLU A 56 1.65 -37.18 -2.01
C GLU A 56 0.84 -36.15 -2.81
N GLN A 57 -0.33 -36.51 -3.33
CA GLN A 57 -1.19 -35.56 -4.05
C GLN A 57 -1.72 -34.45 -3.13
N LEU A 58 -2.07 -34.77 -1.87
CA LEU A 58 -2.47 -33.77 -0.88
C LEU A 58 -1.32 -32.82 -0.54
N LYS A 59 -0.10 -33.34 -0.45
CA LYS A 59 1.11 -32.54 -0.24
C LYS A 59 1.37 -31.62 -1.43
N GLU A 60 1.34 -32.13 -2.66
CA GLU A 60 1.51 -31.34 -3.88
C GLU A 60 0.45 -30.23 -4.02
N ASN A 61 -0.80 -30.51 -3.65
CA ASN A 61 -1.86 -29.50 -3.58
C ASN A 61 -1.53 -28.38 -2.60
N ARG A 62 -1.08 -28.73 -1.39
CA ARG A 62 -0.68 -27.75 -0.37
C ARG A 62 0.50 -26.91 -0.83
N ASP A 63 1.51 -27.53 -1.41
CA ASP A 63 2.71 -26.86 -1.88
C ASP A 63 2.40 -25.88 -3.02
N ALA A 64 1.54 -26.27 -3.97
CA ALA A 64 1.07 -25.40 -5.05
C ALA A 64 0.33 -24.16 -4.51
N VAL A 65 -0.61 -24.35 -3.58
CA VAL A 65 -1.36 -23.25 -2.93
C VAL A 65 -0.40 -22.32 -2.19
N HIS A 66 0.49 -22.87 -1.36
CA HIS A 66 1.43 -22.06 -0.58
C HIS A 66 2.45 -21.31 -1.46
N ASN A 67 2.88 -21.90 -2.57
CA ASN A 67 3.74 -21.23 -3.56
C ASN A 67 3.02 -20.04 -4.21
N ALA A 68 1.78 -20.25 -4.67
CA ALA A 68 0.96 -19.19 -5.24
C ALA A 68 0.68 -18.07 -4.22
N TRP A 69 0.43 -18.41 -2.96
CA TRP A 69 0.26 -17.44 -1.89
C TRP A 69 1.51 -16.61 -1.61
N ARG A 70 2.69 -17.24 -1.54
CA ARG A 70 3.95 -16.51 -1.41
C ARG A 70 4.17 -15.53 -2.56
N GLN A 71 3.84 -15.93 -3.79
CA GLN A 71 3.95 -15.04 -4.94
C GLN A 71 2.93 -13.89 -4.87
N GLY A 72 1.67 -14.17 -4.58
CA GLY A 72 0.63 -13.16 -4.44
C GLY A 72 0.93 -12.12 -3.34
N PHE A 73 1.49 -12.56 -2.21
CA PHE A 73 1.98 -11.67 -1.16
C PHE A 73 3.09 -10.75 -1.69
N LYS A 74 4.14 -11.30 -2.32
CA LYS A 74 5.26 -10.53 -2.87
C LYS A 74 4.82 -9.51 -3.91
N HIS A 75 3.98 -9.93 -4.85
CA HIS A 75 3.41 -9.07 -5.88
C HIS A 75 2.59 -7.92 -5.26
N THR A 76 1.72 -8.21 -4.29
CA THR A 76 0.93 -7.17 -3.61
C THR A 76 1.84 -6.19 -2.86
N THR A 77 2.85 -6.68 -2.14
CA THR A 77 3.84 -5.83 -1.48
C THR A 77 4.61 -4.96 -2.46
N HIS A 78 5.01 -5.51 -3.61
CA HIS A 78 5.69 -4.76 -4.69
C HIS A 78 4.81 -3.62 -5.21
N SER A 79 3.53 -3.87 -5.49
CA SER A 79 2.57 -2.82 -5.88
C SER A 79 2.48 -1.72 -4.82
N LEU A 80 2.35 -2.08 -3.54
CA LEU A 80 2.22 -1.13 -2.42
C LEU A 80 3.46 -0.24 -2.27
N VAL A 81 4.66 -0.84 -2.34
CA VAL A 81 5.94 -0.10 -2.31
C VAL A 81 6.05 0.87 -3.48
N ASN A 82 5.57 0.48 -4.66
CA ASN A 82 5.53 1.34 -5.84
C ASN A 82 4.31 2.28 -5.87
N GLY A 83 3.54 2.38 -4.78
CA GLY A 83 2.43 3.33 -4.61
C GLY A 83 1.15 2.98 -5.37
N PHE A 84 0.97 1.70 -5.73
CA PHE A 84 -0.29 1.14 -6.22
C PHE A 84 -1.01 0.47 -5.05
N TYR A 85 -2.10 1.09 -4.62
CA TYR A 85 -2.89 0.65 -3.45
C TYR A 85 -4.17 -0.10 -3.85
N GLN A 86 -4.38 -0.30 -5.15
CA GLN A 86 -5.50 -1.03 -5.73
C GLN A 86 -4.95 -2.06 -6.72
N GLY A 87 -5.64 -3.18 -6.84
CA GLY A 87 -5.34 -4.26 -7.78
C GLY A 87 -6.48 -5.26 -7.84
N TRP A 88 -6.45 -6.18 -8.80
CA TRP A 88 -7.53 -7.17 -8.97
C TRP A 88 -7.05 -8.59 -8.67
N ASP A 89 -7.96 -9.46 -8.27
CA ASP A 89 -7.71 -10.87 -8.02
C ASP A 89 -8.50 -11.73 -9.02
N LEU A 90 -7.91 -12.84 -9.42
CA LEU A 90 -8.51 -13.81 -10.34
C LEU A 90 -9.22 -14.95 -9.59
N ASN A 91 -8.92 -15.13 -8.31
CA ASN A 91 -9.47 -16.20 -7.49
C ASN A 91 -9.69 -15.74 -6.04
N PRO A 92 -10.83 -16.07 -5.39
CA PRO A 92 -11.09 -15.70 -3.99
C PRO A 92 -10.01 -16.16 -3.00
N ALA A 93 -9.34 -17.28 -3.27
CA ALA A 93 -8.26 -17.78 -2.43
C ALA A 93 -6.98 -16.92 -2.51
N GLN A 94 -6.93 -15.87 -3.33
CA GLN A 94 -5.86 -14.84 -3.31
C GLN A 94 -6.11 -13.77 -2.23
N LEU A 95 -7.37 -13.56 -1.82
CA LEU A 95 -7.75 -12.53 -0.85
C LEU A 95 -6.95 -12.61 0.46
N PRO A 96 -6.75 -13.78 1.10
CA PRO A 96 -6.00 -13.85 2.35
C PRO A 96 -4.60 -13.24 2.25
N MET A 97 -3.90 -13.46 1.12
CA MET A 97 -2.55 -12.91 0.92
C MET A 97 -2.56 -11.43 0.55
N ARG A 98 -3.59 -10.95 -0.15
CA ARG A 98 -3.80 -9.51 -0.38
C ARG A 98 -4.00 -8.77 0.95
N TYR A 99 -4.86 -9.31 1.82
CA TYR A 99 -5.06 -8.77 3.17
C TYR A 99 -3.76 -8.81 3.97
N ALA A 100 -3.09 -9.96 4.02
CA ALA A 100 -1.83 -10.11 4.75
C ALA A 100 -0.76 -9.10 4.29
N ALA A 101 -0.56 -8.93 2.98
CA ALA A 101 0.41 -7.99 2.44
C ALA A 101 0.05 -6.53 2.73
N THR A 102 -1.24 -6.16 2.61
CA THR A 102 -1.73 -4.81 2.86
C THR A 102 -1.57 -4.42 4.34
N TYR A 103 -2.00 -5.31 5.25
CA TYR A 103 -1.89 -5.06 6.69
C TYR A 103 -0.42 -5.05 7.12
N ASN A 104 0.39 -6.01 6.64
CA ASN A 104 1.81 -6.03 6.95
C ASN A 104 2.51 -4.75 6.47
N PHE A 105 2.17 -4.22 5.29
CA PHE A 105 2.77 -2.99 4.77
C PHE A 105 2.56 -1.79 5.71
N PHE A 106 1.34 -1.59 6.22
CA PHE A 106 1.06 -0.49 7.15
C PHE A 106 1.58 -0.79 8.56
N LEU A 107 1.27 -1.96 9.11
CA LEU A 107 1.62 -2.30 10.50
C LEU A 107 3.14 -2.38 10.73
N SER A 108 3.91 -2.89 9.76
CA SER A 108 5.37 -2.97 9.90
C SER A 108 6.08 -1.62 9.89
N SER A 109 5.43 -0.57 9.40
CA SER A 109 5.98 0.80 9.32
C SER A 109 5.31 1.77 10.29
N TYR A 110 4.38 1.29 11.12
CA TYR A 110 3.53 2.12 11.95
C TYR A 110 4.32 2.97 12.95
N ASP A 111 5.18 2.35 13.75
CA ASP A 111 5.93 3.06 14.81
C ASP A 111 6.85 4.15 14.23
N ASP A 112 7.51 3.90 13.11
CA ASP A 112 8.32 4.91 12.41
C ASP A 112 7.45 6.06 11.89
N ALA A 113 6.32 5.74 11.24
CA ALA A 113 5.40 6.73 10.69
C ALA A 113 4.81 7.62 11.80
N VAL A 114 4.43 7.05 12.95
CA VAL A 114 3.94 7.78 14.13
C VAL A 114 5.00 8.74 14.64
N ASN A 115 6.22 8.24 14.88
CA ASN A 115 7.31 9.07 15.40
C ASN A 115 7.64 10.23 14.46
N ARG A 116 7.72 9.95 13.16
CA ARG A 116 8.02 10.98 12.15
C ARG A 116 6.91 12.03 12.06
N LEU A 117 5.64 11.63 12.01
CA LEU A 117 4.53 12.57 11.94
C LEU A 117 4.39 13.39 13.22
N ARG A 118 4.60 12.79 14.39
CA ARG A 118 4.57 13.51 15.67
C ARG A 118 5.66 14.59 15.76
N ILE A 119 6.91 14.24 15.44
CA ILE A 119 8.03 15.20 15.39
C ILE A 119 7.71 16.34 14.43
N PHE A 120 7.15 16.00 13.28
CA PHE A 120 6.75 16.96 12.27
C PHE A 120 5.70 17.94 12.81
N VAL A 121 4.64 17.42 13.42
CA VAL A 121 3.54 18.21 13.99
C VAL A 121 4.03 19.11 15.13
N GLU A 122 4.90 18.61 16.00
CA GLU A 122 5.52 19.38 17.08
C GLU A 122 6.39 20.53 16.53
N ARG A 123 7.23 20.27 15.53
CA ARG A 123 8.06 21.30 14.89
C ARG A 123 7.23 22.35 14.17
N ALA A 124 6.17 21.93 13.49
CA ALA A 124 5.29 22.85 12.78
C ALA A 124 4.60 23.85 13.72
N ALA A 125 4.30 23.46 14.97
CA ALA A 125 3.77 24.34 16.00
C ALA A 125 4.80 25.36 16.53
N ILE A 126 6.10 25.02 16.47
CA ILE A 126 7.20 25.92 16.89
C ILE A 126 7.59 26.88 15.75
N SER A 127 7.69 26.37 14.52
CA SER A 127 8.11 27.13 13.33
C SER A 127 7.12 28.21 12.91
N THR A 128 5.89 28.21 13.42
CA THR A 128 4.92 29.31 13.29
C THR A 128 5.43 30.68 13.78
N LEU A 129 6.51 30.70 14.57
CA LEU A 129 7.15 31.92 15.10
C LEU A 129 8.11 32.60 14.12
N THR A 130 8.49 31.97 13.01
CA THR A 130 9.41 32.52 12.00
C THR A 130 8.85 32.23 10.61
N GLY A 131 8.59 33.27 9.81
CA GLY A 131 7.83 33.23 8.56
C GLY A 131 8.38 32.37 7.41
N ASP A 132 9.40 31.54 7.63
CA ASP A 132 10.12 30.74 6.63
C ASP A 132 9.54 29.33 6.45
N VAL A 133 8.21 29.21 6.37
CA VAL A 133 7.57 27.90 6.22
C VAL A 133 7.31 27.59 4.75
N PHE A 134 8.23 26.90 4.10
CA PHE A 134 7.93 26.32 2.78
C PHE A 134 8.55 24.95 2.46
N ASP A 135 9.53 24.43 3.22
CA ASP A 135 10.22 23.18 2.83
C ASP A 135 9.55 21.86 3.27
N ASP A 136 8.56 21.86 4.18
CA ASP A 136 8.16 20.63 4.90
C ASP A 136 6.79 20.03 4.47
N ALA A 137 5.88 20.81 3.89
CA ALA A 137 4.48 20.41 3.72
C ALA A 137 4.27 19.16 2.82
N ALA A 138 5.14 18.94 1.83
CA ALA A 138 5.08 17.75 0.98
C ALA A 138 5.43 16.47 1.75
N THR A 139 6.43 16.52 2.63
CA THR A 139 6.81 15.41 3.52
C THR A 139 5.70 15.13 4.52
N GLY A 140 5.14 16.19 5.13
CA GLY A 140 3.97 16.07 6.03
C GLY A 140 2.75 15.46 5.32
N GLN A 141 2.49 15.84 4.07
CA GLN A 141 1.43 15.25 3.25
C GLN A 141 1.68 13.76 2.98
N GLY A 142 2.93 13.36 2.71
CA GLY A 142 3.30 11.96 2.55
C GLY A 142 3.01 11.13 3.80
N LEU A 143 3.38 11.64 4.97
CA LEU A 143 3.08 11.01 6.26
C LEU A 143 1.57 10.96 6.54
N LEU A 144 0.84 12.04 6.30
CA LEU A 144 -0.62 12.05 6.44
C LEU A 144 -1.30 11.03 5.52
N ASN A 145 -0.82 10.91 4.27
CA ASN A 145 -1.34 9.95 3.30
C ASN A 145 -1.17 8.50 3.77
N PHE A 146 -0.10 8.18 4.51
CA PHE A 146 0.08 6.87 5.12
C PHE A 146 -1.07 6.56 6.09
N PHE A 147 -1.35 7.44 7.04
CA PHE A 147 -2.42 7.23 8.04
C PHE A 147 -3.81 7.17 7.40
N LEU A 148 -4.08 8.03 6.41
CA LEU A 148 -5.33 7.98 5.66
C LEU A 148 -5.54 6.62 4.98
N LYS A 149 -4.49 6.06 4.39
CA LYS A 149 -4.58 4.75 3.71
C LYS A 149 -4.72 3.61 4.71
N ALA A 150 -3.96 3.64 5.80
CA ALA A 150 -4.02 2.64 6.87
C ALA A 150 -5.41 2.60 7.53
N LEU A 151 -6.01 3.76 7.81
CA LEU A 151 -7.39 3.88 8.31
C LEU A 151 -8.40 3.34 7.30
N ASN A 152 -8.30 3.75 6.03
CA ASN A 152 -9.24 3.35 4.99
C ASN A 152 -9.26 1.83 4.75
N CYS A 153 -8.13 1.14 4.91
CA CYS A 153 -8.08 -0.32 4.79
C CYS A 153 -8.31 -1.06 6.11
N GLY A 154 -8.51 -0.35 7.23
CA GLY A 154 -8.70 -0.93 8.55
C GLY A 154 -7.45 -1.57 9.15
N ALA A 155 -6.26 -1.17 8.68
CA ALA A 155 -4.99 -1.64 9.25
C ALA A 155 -4.69 -0.99 10.60
N ILE A 156 -5.22 0.20 10.86
CA ILE A 156 -5.13 0.89 12.16
C ILE A 156 -6.51 1.45 12.55
N THR A 157 -6.71 1.71 13.83
CA THR A 157 -7.90 2.37 14.38
C THR A 157 -7.76 3.90 14.41
N GLU A 158 -8.87 4.59 14.70
CA GLU A 158 -8.85 6.04 14.91
C GLU A 158 -7.99 6.42 16.13
N GLU A 159 -8.05 5.64 17.22
CA GLU A 159 -7.25 5.84 18.42
C GLU A 159 -5.74 5.70 18.14
N GLU A 160 -5.35 4.72 17.34
CA GLU A 160 -3.96 4.55 16.90
C GLU A 160 -3.48 5.75 16.06
N ALA A 161 -4.33 6.29 15.20
CA ALA A 161 -3.98 7.47 14.42
C ALA A 161 -3.84 8.76 15.28
N LEU A 162 -4.62 8.89 16.36
CA LEU A 162 -4.59 10.05 17.26
C LEU A 162 -3.26 10.19 18.03
N VAL A 163 -2.49 9.10 18.19
CA VAL A 163 -1.16 9.11 18.84
C VAL A 163 -0.17 10.06 18.14
N THR A 164 -0.41 10.38 16.87
CA THR A 164 0.40 11.32 16.07
C THR A 164 0.33 12.76 16.56
N GLY A 165 -0.65 13.11 17.41
CA GLY A 165 -0.92 14.49 17.84
C GLY A 165 -1.78 15.30 16.87
N LEU A 166 -2.30 14.66 15.81
CA LEU A 166 -3.37 15.19 14.97
C LEU A 166 -4.74 14.82 15.55
N THR A 167 -5.74 15.69 15.34
CA THR A 167 -7.14 15.35 15.60
C THR A 167 -7.74 14.58 14.42
N LEU A 168 -8.87 13.92 14.63
CA LEU A 168 -9.59 13.24 13.54
C LEU A 168 -10.03 14.21 12.43
N ASP A 169 -10.46 15.43 12.79
CA ASP A 169 -10.86 16.44 11.80
C ASP A 169 -9.66 16.89 10.95
N GLU A 170 -8.49 17.02 11.57
CA GLU A 170 -7.25 17.33 10.86
C GLU A 170 -6.88 16.21 9.90
N ILE A 171 -6.91 14.96 10.34
CA ILE A 171 -6.65 13.80 9.47
C ILE A 171 -7.65 13.78 8.31
N ARG A 172 -8.95 13.93 8.60
CA ARG A 172 -10.04 13.91 7.60
C ARG A 172 -10.01 15.08 6.63
N SER A 173 -9.32 16.18 6.95
CA SER A 173 -9.09 17.29 6.02
C SER A 173 -8.29 16.88 4.77
N ARG A 174 -7.55 15.76 4.86
CA ARG A 174 -6.68 15.19 3.80
C ARG A 174 -5.60 16.13 3.27
N SER A 175 -5.41 17.29 3.89
CA SER A 175 -4.48 18.31 3.43
C SER A 175 -3.64 18.79 4.58
N PHE A 176 -2.37 18.37 4.59
CA PHE A 176 -1.44 18.76 5.62
C PHE A 176 -1.25 20.29 5.65
N TYR A 177 -1.27 20.93 4.47
CA TYR A 177 -1.28 22.38 4.35
C TYR A 177 -2.46 23.04 5.09
N LYS A 178 -3.69 22.50 4.96
CA LYS A 178 -4.86 23.02 5.68
C LYS A 178 -4.74 22.85 7.20
N ILE A 179 -4.18 21.72 7.65
CA ILE A 179 -3.91 21.47 9.07
C ILE A 179 -2.98 22.57 9.61
N LEU A 180 -1.88 22.85 8.91
CA LEU A 180 -0.95 23.90 9.30
C LEU A 180 -1.62 25.27 9.38
N GLN A 181 -2.35 25.68 8.34
CA GLN A 181 -3.07 26.96 8.32
C GLN A 181 -4.07 27.09 9.47
N GLY A 182 -4.84 26.02 9.74
CA GLY A 182 -5.81 26.00 10.85
C GLY A 182 -5.17 26.11 12.24
N ARG A 183 -3.93 25.61 12.40
CA ARG A 183 -3.17 25.74 13.65
C ARG A 183 -2.51 27.12 13.82
N ARG A 184 -2.17 27.83 12.74
CA ARG A 184 -1.61 29.20 12.84
C ARG A 184 -2.63 30.25 13.26
N GLY A 185 -3.89 30.03 12.90
CA GLY A 185 -4.98 30.97 13.17
C GLY A 185 -5.57 30.86 14.58
N LYS A 186 -5.02 30.01 15.44
CA LYS A 186 -5.38 29.82 16.85
C LYS A 186 -4.24 30.27 17.73
#